data_AF-A0A3N4HK72-F1
#
_entry.id   AF-A0A3N4HK72-F1
#
_cell.length_a   1.000
_cell.length_b   1.000
_cell.length_c   1.000
_cell.angle_alpha   90.00
_cell.angle_beta   90.00
_cell.angle_gamma   90.00
#
_symmetry.space_group_name_H-M   'P 1'
#
loop_
_entity.id
_entity.type
_entity.pdbx_description
1 polymer ?
#
loop_
_entity_poly.entity_id
_entity_poly.type
_entity_poly.pdbx_seq_one_letter_code
_entity_poly.pdbx_strand_id
1 'polypeptide(L)'
;MPTEPDAAVPAPAVSKKPTNSFQLRLKRLQRHRQIFHARFVSLQERAAAANVAEASVFSRPVPQPLPAISMASLEFLEPVTEENIAIAEGQLEVMEERLAKVRVGRLFYDLFVDGMQEWVDDAHPSKLWEAFAFAKTRGLYSGREPDGLEELVHMLAHVRKVLI
;
A
#
# COMPACT_ATOMS: atom_id res chain seq x y z
N MET A 1 65.27 -24.20 -41.70
CA MET A 1 64.20 -23.21 -41.48
C MET A 1 63.11 -23.92 -40.68
N PRO A 2 63.10 -23.80 -39.35
CA PRO A 2 62.08 -24.42 -38.51
C PRO A 2 60.80 -23.58 -38.51
N THR A 3 59.68 -24.22 -38.82
CA THR A 3 58.32 -23.67 -38.75
C THR A 3 57.84 -23.63 -37.30
N GLU A 4 57.48 -22.45 -36.81
CA GLU A 4 56.88 -22.27 -35.48
C GLU A 4 55.45 -22.86 -35.44
N PRO A 5 55.04 -23.47 -34.31
CA PRO A 5 53.68 -23.98 -34.16
C PRO A 5 52.69 -22.86 -33.83
N ASP A 6 51.57 -22.91 -34.56
CA ASP A 6 50.39 -22.06 -34.47
C ASP A 6 49.82 -22.02 -33.04
N ALA A 7 49.77 -20.83 -32.46
CA ALA A 7 49.29 -20.61 -31.10
C ALA A 7 47.75 -20.70 -31.08
N ALA A 8 47.23 -21.80 -30.51
CA ALA A 8 45.81 -22.01 -30.31
C ALA A 8 45.16 -20.84 -29.53
N VAL A 9 44.19 -20.18 -30.16
CA VAL A 9 43.37 -19.13 -29.54
C VAL A 9 42.55 -19.75 -28.39
N PRO A 10 42.65 -19.21 -27.15
CA PRO A 10 41.86 -19.74 -26.04
C PRO A 10 40.37 -19.46 -26.25
N ALA A 11 39.55 -20.49 -26.05
CA ALA A 11 38.09 -20.40 -26.10
C ALA A 11 37.56 -19.33 -25.11
N PRO A 12 36.49 -18.60 -25.46
CA PRO A 12 35.93 -17.58 -24.60
C PRO A 12 35.43 -18.20 -23.29
N ALA A 13 35.94 -17.69 -22.17
CA ALA A 13 35.50 -18.08 -20.84
C ALA A 13 34.01 -17.79 -20.69
N VAL A 14 33.19 -18.84 -20.65
CA VAL A 14 31.78 -18.77 -20.28
C VAL A 14 31.71 -18.30 -18.83
N SER A 15 31.51 -16.99 -18.65
CA SER A 15 31.26 -16.37 -17.36
C SER A 15 29.95 -16.92 -16.80
N LYS A 16 30.04 -18.00 -16.01
CA LYS A 16 28.93 -18.48 -15.19
C LYS A 16 28.70 -17.41 -14.12
N LYS A 17 27.66 -16.58 -14.29
CA LYS A 17 27.19 -15.70 -13.21
C LYS A 17 26.97 -16.56 -11.95
N PRO A 18 27.38 -16.10 -10.76
CA PRO A 18 27.33 -16.94 -9.57
C PRO A 18 25.88 -17.21 -9.19
N THR A 19 25.48 -18.48 -9.26
CA THR A 19 24.18 -19.05 -8.87
C THR A 19 23.77 -18.67 -7.42
N ASN A 20 24.74 -18.32 -6.58
CA ASN A 20 24.53 -17.78 -5.23
C ASN A 20 23.79 -16.43 -5.21
N SER A 21 23.92 -15.61 -6.25
CA SER A 21 23.26 -14.29 -6.30
C SER A 21 21.74 -14.42 -6.54
N PHE A 22 21.33 -15.35 -7.40
CA PHE A 22 19.92 -15.61 -7.68
C PHE A 22 19.19 -16.18 -6.47
N GLN A 23 19.73 -17.23 -5.86
CA GLN A 23 19.12 -17.87 -4.69
C GLN A 23 18.95 -16.88 -3.52
N LEU A 24 19.91 -15.98 -3.32
CA LEU A 24 19.81 -14.94 -2.30
C LEU A 24 18.70 -13.92 -2.63
N ARG A 25 18.63 -13.45 -3.87
CA ARG A 25 17.57 -12.52 -4.31
C ARG A 25 16.19 -13.17 -4.21
N LEU A 26 16.06 -14.43 -4.62
CA LEU A 26 14.80 -15.17 -4.52
C LEU A 26 14.33 -15.27 -3.08
N LYS A 27 15.22 -15.62 -2.14
CA LYS A 27 14.89 -15.65 -0.70
C LYS A 27 14.47 -14.28 -0.16
N ARG A 28 15.14 -13.20 -0.56
CA ARG A 28 14.78 -11.84 -0.17
C ARG A 28 13.40 -11.45 -0.71
N LEU A 29 13.14 -11.73 -1.99
CA LEU A 29 11.86 -11.48 -2.64
C LEU A 29 10.73 -12.24 -1.94
N GLN A 30 10.90 -13.54 -1.68
CA GLN A 30 9.91 -14.34 -0.94
C GLN A 30 9.61 -13.76 0.43
N ARG A 31 10.65 -13.37 1.19
CA ARG A 31 10.48 -12.72 2.49
C ARG A 31 9.74 -11.40 2.38
N HIS A 32 10.07 -10.55 1.39
CA HIS A 32 9.37 -9.29 1.19
C HIS A 32 7.90 -9.51 0.81
N ARG A 33 7.60 -10.48 -0.06
CA ARG A 33 6.22 -10.87 -0.40
C ARG A 33 5.42 -11.29 0.82
N GLN A 34 6.01 -12.08 1.72
CA GLN A 34 5.37 -12.46 2.99
C GLN A 34 5.07 -11.25 3.89
N ILE A 35 6.05 -10.34 4.05
CA ILE A 35 5.88 -9.13 4.87
C ILE A 35 4.84 -8.19 4.24
N PHE A 36 4.82 -8.06 2.91
CA PHE A 36 3.79 -7.33 2.18
C PHE A 36 2.41 -7.92 2.44
N HIS A 37 2.26 -9.24 2.28
CA HIS A 37 0.99 -9.92 2.50
C HIS A 37 0.47 -9.72 3.94
N ALA A 38 1.34 -9.85 4.94
CA ALA A 38 0.96 -9.60 6.33
C ALA A 38 0.47 -8.15 6.56
N ARG A 39 1.17 -7.16 6.00
CA ARG A 39 0.75 -5.74 6.09
C ARG A 39 -0.57 -5.49 5.37
N PHE A 40 -0.76 -6.11 4.20
CA PHE A 40 -1.99 -6.01 3.44
C PHE A 40 -3.18 -6.59 4.22
N VAL A 41 -3.03 -7.81 4.77
CA VAL A 41 -4.07 -8.46 5.58
C VAL A 41 -4.43 -7.60 6.80
N SER A 42 -3.42 -7.11 7.52
CA SER A 42 -3.66 -6.24 8.69
C SER A 42 -4.39 -4.96 8.32
N LEU A 43 -4.10 -4.38 7.15
CA LEU A 43 -4.82 -3.20 6.66
C LEU A 43 -6.28 -3.53 6.34
N GLN A 44 -6.58 -4.70 5.76
CA GLN A 44 -7.94 -5.15 5.49
C GLN A 44 -8.75 -5.42 6.75
N GLU A 45 -8.14 -6.04 7.76
CA GLU A 45 -8.78 -6.30 9.06
C GLU A 45 -9.17 -4.99 9.75
N ARG A 46 -8.24 -4.02 9.81
CA ARG A 46 -8.55 -2.67 10.28
C ARG A 46 -9.62 -2.01 9.42
N ALA A 47 -9.59 -2.28 8.11
CA ALA A 47 -10.54 -1.70 7.19
C ALA A 47 -11.98 -2.12 7.51
N ALA A 48 -12.17 -3.42 7.73
CA ALA A 48 -13.44 -3.98 8.15
C ALA A 48 -13.91 -3.37 9.47
N ALA A 49 -13.02 -3.19 10.46
CA ALA A 49 -13.38 -2.62 11.76
C ALA A 49 -13.95 -1.20 11.65
N ALA A 50 -13.28 -0.27 10.95
CA ALA A 50 -13.84 1.08 10.85
C ALA A 50 -15.03 1.19 9.88
N ASN A 51 -15.24 0.23 8.97
CA ASN A 51 -16.50 0.16 8.21
C ASN A 51 -17.68 -0.21 9.11
N VAL A 52 -17.46 -1.10 10.10
CA VAL A 52 -18.47 -1.43 11.12
C VAL A 52 -18.76 -0.21 12.01
N ALA A 53 -17.71 0.50 12.46
CA ALA A 53 -17.87 1.73 13.23
C ALA A 53 -18.65 2.79 12.44
N GLU A 54 -18.32 2.99 11.16
CA GLU A 54 -19.06 3.90 10.30
C GLU A 54 -20.55 3.54 10.20
N ALA A 55 -20.86 2.27 9.96
CA ALA A 55 -22.24 1.80 9.85
C ALA A 55 -23.04 2.10 11.13
N SER A 56 -22.41 1.99 12.30
CA SER A 56 -22.97 2.38 13.59
C SER A 56 -23.24 3.88 13.65
N VAL A 57 -22.24 4.73 13.35
CA VAL A 57 -22.35 6.19 13.38
C VAL A 57 -23.48 6.72 12.49
N PHE A 58 -23.58 6.22 11.27
CA PHE A 58 -24.56 6.72 10.29
C PHE A 58 -25.88 5.94 10.26
N SER A 59 -26.08 4.98 11.17
CA SER A 59 -27.26 4.11 11.20
C SER A 59 -27.57 3.47 9.84
N ARG A 60 -26.53 3.06 9.12
CA ARG A 60 -26.65 2.41 7.81
C ARG A 60 -26.50 0.90 7.98
N PRO A 61 -27.18 0.07 7.17
CA PRO A 61 -26.88 -1.36 7.15
C PRO A 61 -25.39 -1.53 6.87
N VAL A 62 -24.70 -2.33 7.69
CA VAL A 62 -23.27 -2.63 7.50
C VAL A 62 -23.12 -3.15 6.08
N PRO A 63 -22.50 -2.40 5.14
CA PRO A 63 -22.27 -2.94 3.82
C PRO A 63 -21.48 -4.24 4.01
N GLN A 64 -21.75 -5.27 3.20
CA GLN A 64 -20.84 -6.43 3.16
C GLN A 64 -19.42 -5.87 3.11
N PRO A 65 -18.47 -6.40 3.92
CA PRO A 65 -17.12 -5.89 3.98
C PRO A 65 -16.51 -5.99 2.59
N LEU A 66 -16.71 -4.94 1.79
CA LEU A 66 -16.05 -4.80 0.52
C LEU A 66 -14.59 -4.67 0.91
N PRO A 67 -13.73 -5.58 0.42
CA PRO A 67 -12.32 -5.48 0.75
C PRO A 67 -11.87 -4.10 0.30
N ALA A 68 -11.23 -3.34 1.20
CA ALA A 68 -10.79 -1.97 0.92
C ALA A 68 -9.85 -1.89 -0.29
N ILE A 69 -9.31 -3.05 -0.69
CA ILE A 69 -8.55 -3.30 -1.90
C ILE A 69 -9.00 -4.65 -2.46
N SER A 70 -9.42 -4.71 -3.73
CA SER A 70 -9.71 -5.98 -4.39
C SER A 70 -8.47 -6.89 -4.38
N MET A 71 -8.59 -8.07 -3.77
CA MET A 71 -7.54 -9.10 -3.72
C MET A 71 -7.13 -9.61 -5.10
N ALA A 72 -8.00 -9.46 -6.09
CA ALA A 72 -7.80 -9.99 -7.44
C ALA A 72 -6.59 -9.37 -8.17
N SER A 73 -6.01 -8.27 -7.67
CA SER A 73 -4.85 -7.63 -8.29
C SER A 73 -3.48 -8.06 -7.71
N LEU A 74 -3.42 -9.06 -6.82
CA LEU A 74 -2.20 -9.44 -6.11
C LEU A 74 -1.57 -10.75 -6.59
N GLU A 75 -1.82 -11.18 -7.82
CA GLU A 75 -1.14 -12.34 -8.38
C GLU A 75 0.34 -12.00 -8.66
N PHE A 76 1.22 -12.51 -7.79
CA PHE A 76 2.66 -12.40 -7.99
C PHE A 76 3.09 -13.21 -9.22
N LEU A 77 4.08 -12.69 -9.94
CA LEU A 77 4.74 -13.44 -11.00
C LEU A 77 5.34 -14.73 -10.42
N GLU A 78 4.90 -15.87 -10.95
CA GLU A 78 5.36 -17.22 -10.64
C GLU A 78 5.37 -18.09 -11.91
N PRO A 79 6.35 -19.00 -12.09
CA PRO A 79 7.53 -19.17 -11.25
C PRO A 79 8.57 -18.04 -11.45
N VAL A 80 9.27 -17.67 -10.38
CA VAL A 80 10.40 -16.73 -10.47
C VAL A 80 11.66 -17.46 -10.97
N THR A 81 12.22 -16.99 -12.07
CA THR A 81 13.43 -17.49 -12.74
C THR A 81 14.55 -16.44 -12.70
N GLU A 82 15.79 -16.82 -13.04
CA GLU A 82 16.92 -15.88 -13.12
C GLU A 82 16.67 -14.72 -14.09
N GLU A 83 15.91 -14.97 -15.15
CA GLU A 83 15.60 -13.99 -16.20
C GLU A 83 14.53 -12.99 -15.77
N ASN A 84 13.57 -13.42 -14.93
CA ASN A 84 12.42 -12.60 -14.57
C ASN A 84 12.47 -12.01 -13.15
N ILE A 85 13.48 -12.36 -12.34
CA ILE A 85 13.55 -11.93 -10.93
C ILE A 85 13.54 -10.41 -10.74
N ALA A 86 14.14 -9.64 -11.66
CA ALA A 86 14.10 -8.19 -11.62
C ALA A 86 12.68 -7.64 -11.85
N ILE A 87 11.91 -8.28 -12.73
CA ILE A 87 10.51 -7.93 -13.00
C ILE A 87 9.66 -8.25 -11.77
N ALA A 88 9.90 -9.41 -11.15
CA ALA A 88 9.20 -9.84 -9.94
C ALA A 88 9.47 -8.92 -8.74
N GLU A 89 10.69 -8.41 -8.60
CA GLU A 89 11.05 -7.39 -7.61
C GLU A 89 10.34 -6.06 -7.89
N GLY A 90 10.39 -5.57 -9.14
CA GLY A 90 9.70 -4.33 -9.53
C GLY A 90 8.18 -4.41 -9.37
N GLN A 91 7.57 -5.57 -9.63
CA GLN A 91 6.14 -5.79 -9.36
C GLN A 91 5.83 -5.56 -7.88
N LEU A 92 6.66 -6.10 -6.98
CA LEU A 92 6.47 -5.92 -5.54
C LEU A 92 6.63 -4.45 -5.13
N GLU A 93 7.59 -3.72 -5.68
CA GLU A 93 7.76 -2.28 -5.42
C GLU A 93 6.50 -1.49 -5.80
N VAL A 94 5.94 -1.73 -6.99
CA VAL A 94 4.69 -1.10 -7.44
C VAL A 94 3.54 -1.42 -6.48
N MET A 95 3.46 -2.65 -5.98
CA MET A 95 2.44 -3.07 -5.02
C MET A 95 2.61 -2.38 -3.66
N GLU A 96 3.85 -2.23 -3.19
CA GLU A 96 4.19 -1.49 -1.96
C GLU A 96 3.78 -0.01 -2.06
N GLU A 97 4.05 0.64 -3.19
CA GLU A 97 3.63 2.03 -3.41
C GLU A 97 2.11 2.18 -3.39
N ARG A 98 1.39 1.24 -4.01
CA ARG A 98 -0.08 1.20 -3.96
C ARG A 98 -0.57 1.01 -2.53
N LEU A 99 0.01 0.06 -1.79
CA LEU A 99 -0.34 -0.19 -0.39
C LEU A 99 -0.07 1.05 0.47
N ALA A 100 1.04 1.76 0.25
CA ALA A 100 1.36 2.99 0.95
C ALA A 100 0.32 4.11 0.69
N LYS A 101 -0.10 4.29 -0.57
CA LYS A 101 -1.16 5.25 -0.94
C LYS A 101 -2.49 4.91 -0.28
N VAL A 102 -2.92 3.65 -0.36
CA VAL A 102 -4.17 3.21 0.27
C VAL A 102 -4.12 3.36 1.79
N ARG A 103 -2.98 3.05 2.41
CA ARG A 103 -2.79 3.23 3.85
C ARG A 103 -3.01 4.68 4.29
N VAL A 104 -2.54 5.66 3.51
CA VAL A 104 -2.74 7.09 3.84
C VAL A 104 -4.23 7.45 3.81
N GLY A 105 -4.94 7.06 2.75
CA GLY A 105 -6.39 7.27 2.67
C GLY A 105 -7.14 6.57 3.80
N ARG A 106 -6.68 5.38 4.20
CA ARG A 106 -7.27 4.63 5.31
C ARG A 106 -7.08 5.30 6.66
N LEU A 107 -5.86 5.76 6.97
CA LEU A 107 -5.60 6.47 8.22
C LEU A 107 -6.42 7.75 8.34
N PHE A 108 -6.59 8.48 7.23
CA PHE A 108 -7.51 9.61 7.18
C PHE A 108 -8.95 9.18 7.50
N TYR A 109 -9.42 8.11 6.86
CA TYR A 109 -10.78 7.61 7.05
C TYR A 109 -11.04 7.16 8.49
N ASP A 110 -10.09 6.48 9.13
CA ASP A 110 -10.21 6.06 10.53
C ASP A 110 -10.36 7.29 11.46
N LEU A 111 -9.52 8.32 11.29
CA LEU A 111 -9.64 9.58 12.04
C LEU A 111 -10.97 10.29 11.80
N PHE A 112 -11.45 10.28 10.56
CA PHE A 112 -12.74 10.86 10.21
C PHE A 112 -13.89 10.13 10.90
N VAL A 113 -13.92 8.79 10.86
CA VAL A 113 -14.97 7.99 11.51
C VAL A 113 -14.94 8.18 13.03
N ASP A 114 -13.76 8.16 13.64
CA ASP A 114 -13.60 8.42 15.08
C ASP A 114 -14.12 9.82 15.46
N GLY A 115 -13.81 10.84 14.66
CA GLY A 115 -14.31 12.21 14.89
C GLY A 115 -15.81 12.37 14.66
N MET A 116 -16.38 11.63 13.72
CA MET A 116 -17.83 11.60 13.54
C MET A 116 -18.53 10.91 14.71
N GLN A 117 -17.95 9.84 15.27
CA GLN A 117 -18.46 9.20 16.49
C GLN A 117 -18.41 10.16 17.68
N GLU A 118 -17.28 10.83 17.92
CA GLU A 118 -17.16 11.87 18.97
C GLU A 118 -18.22 12.96 18.80
N TRP A 119 -18.46 13.40 17.57
CA TRP A 119 -19.45 14.42 17.29
C TRP A 119 -20.90 13.96 17.54
N VAL A 120 -21.23 12.72 17.21
CA VAL A 120 -22.56 12.14 17.48
C VAL A 120 -22.79 11.92 18.99
N ASP A 121 -21.74 11.58 19.73
CA ASP A 121 -21.81 11.34 21.18
C ASP A 121 -21.82 12.64 22.01
N ASP A 122 -21.97 13.82 21.38
CA ASP A 122 -21.84 15.15 21.99
C ASP A 122 -20.51 15.34 22.77
N ALA A 123 -19.47 14.61 22.37
CA ALA A 123 -18.11 14.80 22.87
C ALA A 123 -17.42 15.95 22.13
N HIS A 124 -16.29 16.43 22.66
CA HIS A 124 -15.47 17.42 21.97
C HIS A 124 -14.80 16.75 20.75
N PRO A 125 -15.18 17.06 19.50
CA PRO A 125 -14.78 16.26 18.33
C PRO A 125 -13.39 16.65 17.82
N SER A 126 -12.40 16.49 18.70
CA SER A 126 -10.99 16.80 18.44
C SER A 126 -10.44 16.01 17.24
N LYS A 127 -10.96 14.80 17.03
CA LYS A 127 -10.56 13.91 15.94
C LYS A 127 -10.92 14.43 14.56
N LEU A 128 -11.96 15.25 14.41
CA LEU A 128 -12.25 15.90 13.12
C LEU A 128 -11.16 16.91 12.75
N TRP A 129 -10.65 17.68 13.73
CA TRP A 129 -9.54 18.59 13.50
C TRP A 129 -8.23 17.83 13.22
N GLU A 130 -7.98 16.71 13.90
CA GLU A 130 -6.85 15.82 13.59
C GLU A 130 -6.96 15.27 12.15
N ALA A 131 -8.14 14.83 11.72
CA ALA A 131 -8.39 14.34 10.37
C ALA A 131 -8.10 15.41 9.31
N PHE A 132 -8.49 16.66 9.59
CA PHE A 132 -8.20 17.80 8.71
C PHE A 132 -6.71 18.13 8.64
N ALA A 133 -6.03 18.23 9.78
CA ALA A 133 -4.59 18.48 9.83
C ALA A 133 -3.82 17.37 9.10
N PHE A 134 -4.26 16.11 9.26
CA PHE A 134 -3.71 14.98 8.53
C PHE A 134 -3.94 15.10 7.03
N ALA A 135 -5.17 15.43 6.60
CA ALA A 135 -5.50 15.61 5.19
C ALA A 135 -4.65 16.68 4.52
N LYS A 136 -4.44 17.83 5.19
CA LYS A 136 -3.57 18.91 4.71
C LYS A 136 -2.11 18.47 4.63
N THR A 137 -1.59 17.87 5.70
CA THR A 137 -0.18 17.41 5.77
C THR A 137 0.14 16.34 4.74
N ARG A 138 -0.83 15.46 4.44
CA ARG A 138 -0.69 14.38 3.46
C ARG A 138 -1.08 14.77 2.04
N GLY A 139 -1.50 16.02 1.82
CA GLY A 139 -1.91 16.50 0.49
C GLY A 139 -3.22 15.89 -0.02
N LEU A 140 -4.06 15.35 0.87
CA LEU A 140 -5.40 14.86 0.54
C LEU A 140 -6.41 16.01 0.39
N TYR A 141 -6.13 17.16 1.01
CA TYR A 141 -6.92 18.38 0.91
C TYR A 141 -6.00 19.61 0.79
N SER A 142 -6.31 20.49 -0.17
CA SER A 142 -5.54 21.70 -0.46
C SER A 142 -6.37 22.99 -0.34
N GLY A 143 -7.63 22.89 0.07
CA GLY A 143 -8.50 24.04 0.20
C GLY A 143 -8.24 24.88 1.45
N ARG A 144 -9.15 25.84 1.67
CA ARG A 144 -9.10 26.80 2.79
C ARG A 144 -9.32 26.13 4.15
N GLU A 145 -8.94 26.83 5.21
CA GLU A 145 -9.28 26.47 6.59
C GLU A 145 -10.81 26.60 6.79
N PRO A 146 -11.43 25.69 7.55
CA PRO A 146 -12.85 25.78 7.87
C PRO A 146 -13.09 26.90 8.88
N ASP A 147 -14.20 27.63 8.71
CA ASP A 147 -14.60 28.71 9.62
C ASP A 147 -15.28 28.17 10.90
N GLY A 148 -15.63 26.88 10.91
CA GLY A 148 -16.28 26.21 12.04
C GLY A 148 -16.46 24.70 11.85
N LEU A 149 -17.05 24.06 12.86
CA LEU A 149 -17.19 22.60 12.92
C LEU A 149 -18.09 22.03 11.80
N GLU A 150 -19.21 22.68 11.49
CA GLU A 150 -20.11 22.23 10.42
C GLU A 150 -19.41 22.24 9.05
N GLU A 151 -18.65 23.30 8.76
CA GLU A 151 -17.90 23.39 7.51
C GLU A 151 -16.79 22.34 7.45
N LEU A 152 -16.07 22.14 8.57
CA LEU A 152 -15.06 21.09 8.71
C LEU A 152 -15.64 19.71 8.37
N VAL A 153 -16.81 19.37 8.90
CA VAL A 153 -17.51 18.11 8.59
C VAL A 153 -17.78 18.00 7.09
N HIS A 154 -18.33 19.04 6.47
CA HIS A 154 -18.63 19.04 5.03
C HIS A 154 -17.37 18.88 4.17
N MET A 155 -16.28 19.56 4.52
CA MET A 155 -14.98 19.44 3.85
C MET A 155 -14.45 18.01 3.95
N LEU A 156 -14.43 17.43 5.15
CA LEU A 156 -13.93 16.07 5.37
C LEU A 156 -14.79 15.01 4.68
N ALA A 157 -16.11 15.18 4.66
CA ALA A 157 -17.02 14.31 3.91
C ALA A 157 -16.74 14.35 2.40
N HIS A 158 -16.34 15.51 1.86
CA HIS A 158 -15.92 15.63 0.47
C HIS A 158 -14.58 14.90 0.22
N VAL A 159 -13.58 15.10 1.07
CA VAL A 159 -12.29 14.40 0.98
C VAL A 159 -12.48 12.89 1.02
N ARG A 160 -13.31 12.40 1.94
CA ARG A 160 -13.69 10.98 2.03
C ARG A 160 -14.24 10.46 0.69
N LYS A 161 -15.17 11.19 0.06
CA LYS A 161 -15.82 10.77 -1.19
C LYS A 161 -14.84 10.65 -2.37
N VAL A 162 -13.72 11.36 -2.34
CA VAL A 162 -12.69 11.29 -3.39
C VAL A 162 -11.76 10.09 -3.17
N LEU A 163 -11.62 9.62 -1.93
CA LEU A 163 -10.69 8.57 -1.55
C LEU A 163 -11.26 7.15 -1.61
N ILE A 164 -12.59 6.99 -1.63
CA ILE A 164 -13.33 5.72 -1.61
C ILE A 164 -14.23 5.66 -2.83
#